data_AF-A0A969MMH7-F1
#
_entry.id   AF-A0A969MMH7-F1
#
_cell.length_a   1.000
_cell.length_b   1.000
_cell.length_c   1.000
_cell.angle_alpha   90.00
_cell.angle_beta   90.00
_cell.angle_gamma   90.00
#
_symmetry.space_group_name_H-M   'P 1'
#
loop_
_entity.id
_entity.type
_entity.pdbx_description
1 polymer ?
#
loop_
_entity_poly.entity_id
_entity_poly.type
_entity_poly.pdbx_seq_one_letter_code
_entity_poly.pdbx_strand_id
1 'polypeptide(L)'
;MSEKFIISGSASNVKKTINDLLAFRKIIGDRDIGDFVGYPVTEYVRASPHTIRLTVFYSTKREYPFKGKGVRGATYNIPDLKRSDADWTKIKSAMGGDNGYMWGRFRATANLDNGRQAVVYGGSEKAAEDRLRALLTLSTAKILTLSISEEKKEGLRATDKILYKPTVRMFPTYFTILNSAKIINESNRELNLPFGTKNDNLSGTFRRTKTTKLPVWMDKEPKNIKPFIAELLRDRGSTPTNNR
;
A
#
# COMPACT_ATOMS: atom_id res chain seq x y z
N MET A 1 -5.91 7.41 -51.69
CA MET A 1 -6.96 6.57 -52.30
C MET A 1 -8.30 7.31 -52.15
N SER A 2 -9.16 7.31 -53.17
CA SER A 2 -10.46 7.96 -53.12
C SER A 2 -11.51 6.98 -52.58
N GLU A 3 -12.05 7.26 -51.40
CA GLU A 3 -13.17 6.49 -50.83
C GLU A 3 -14.49 6.92 -51.49
N LYS A 4 -15.32 5.94 -51.87
CA LYS A 4 -16.64 6.15 -52.48
C LYS A 4 -17.70 5.47 -51.62
N PHE A 5 -18.69 6.23 -51.17
CA PHE A 5 -19.87 5.73 -50.47
C PHE A 5 -21.09 5.80 -51.39
N ILE A 6 -21.80 4.69 -51.55
CA ILE A 6 -23.05 4.63 -52.30
C ILE A 6 -24.19 4.56 -51.29
N ILE A 7 -25.07 5.55 -51.30
CA ILE A 7 -26.23 5.65 -50.39
C ILE A 7 -27.49 5.71 -51.25
N SER A 8 -28.46 4.83 -50.99
CA SER A 8 -29.75 4.78 -51.69
C SER A 8 -30.92 4.83 -50.70
N GLY A 9 -32.00 5.53 -51.06
CA GLY A 9 -33.18 5.71 -50.21
C GLY A 9 -34.05 6.89 -50.65
N SER A 10 -35.08 7.21 -49.86
CA SER A 10 -35.92 8.39 -50.09
C SER A 10 -35.12 9.68 -49.90
N ALA A 11 -35.44 10.73 -50.66
CA ALA A 11 -34.66 11.96 -50.71
C ALA A 11 -34.45 12.64 -49.34
N SER A 12 -35.44 12.56 -48.46
CA SER A 12 -35.35 13.08 -47.09
C SER A 12 -34.33 12.29 -46.24
N ASN A 13 -34.37 10.97 -46.34
CA ASN A 13 -33.47 10.09 -45.60
C ASN A 13 -32.03 10.20 -46.11
N VAL A 14 -31.84 10.25 -47.44
CA VAL A 14 -30.51 10.39 -48.05
C VAL A 14 -29.84 11.69 -47.62
N LYS A 15 -30.56 12.83 -47.58
CA LYS A 15 -29.99 14.10 -47.09
C LYS A 15 -29.52 14.01 -45.65
N LYS A 16 -30.32 13.37 -44.78
CA LYS A 16 -29.95 13.18 -43.37
C LYS A 16 -28.71 12.30 -43.24
N THR A 17 -28.69 11.16 -43.93
CA THR A 17 -27.57 10.23 -43.91
C THR A 17 -26.28 10.83 -44.48
N ILE A 18 -26.36 11.67 -45.51
CA ILE A 18 -25.20 12.39 -46.05
C ILE A 18 -24.64 13.38 -45.02
N ASN A 19 -25.51 14.13 -44.34
CA ASN A 19 -25.08 15.07 -43.29
C ASN A 19 -24.41 14.35 -42.12
N ASP A 20 -24.98 13.23 -41.67
CA ASP A 20 -24.41 12.41 -40.60
C ASP A 20 -23.04 11.83 -41.04
N LEU A 21 -22.94 11.31 -42.26
CA LEU A 21 -21.70 10.73 -42.79
C LEU A 21 -20.59 11.78 -42.96
N LEU A 22 -20.93 13.00 -43.39
CA LEU A 22 -19.99 14.12 -43.45
C LEU A 22 -19.52 14.55 -42.05
N ALA A 23 -20.41 14.56 -41.06
CA ALA A 23 -20.06 14.87 -39.68
C ALA A 23 -19.12 13.81 -39.10
N PHE A 24 -19.42 12.51 -39.29
CA PHE A 24 -18.54 11.42 -38.88
C PHE A 24 -17.19 11.49 -39.59
N ARG A 25 -17.15 11.77 -40.89
CA ARG A 25 -15.91 11.90 -41.63
C ARG A 25 -15.03 13.04 -41.12
N LYS A 26 -15.61 14.17 -40.72
CA LYS A 26 -14.83 15.27 -40.10
C LYS A 26 -14.30 14.89 -38.71
N ILE A 27 -15.10 14.20 -37.90
CA ILE A 27 -14.68 13.75 -36.55
C ILE A 27 -13.56 12.71 -36.64
N ILE A 28 -13.62 11.81 -37.62
CA ILE A 28 -12.69 10.69 -37.81
C ILE A 28 -11.46 11.12 -38.60
N GLY A 29 -11.62 11.93 -39.65
CA GLY A 29 -10.55 12.31 -40.57
C GLY A 29 -9.50 13.24 -39.96
N ASP A 30 -9.88 14.07 -38.98
CA ASP A 30 -8.97 14.96 -38.26
C ASP A 30 -8.46 14.36 -36.92
N ARG A 31 -8.86 13.13 -36.59
CA ARG A 31 -8.32 12.40 -35.45
C ARG A 31 -7.40 11.31 -35.99
N ASP A 32 -6.11 11.39 -35.65
CA ASP A 32 -5.25 10.22 -35.69
C ASP A 32 -5.82 9.18 -34.70
N ILE A 33 -6.68 8.28 -35.19
CA ILE A 33 -7.20 7.12 -34.45
C ILE A 33 -6.12 6.02 -34.40
N GLY A 34 -4.86 6.43 -34.23
CA GLY A 34 -3.69 5.57 -34.06
C GLY A 34 -3.13 5.58 -32.63
N ASP A 35 -3.43 6.60 -31.83
CA ASP A 35 -2.67 6.86 -30.59
C ASP A 35 -3.26 6.28 -29.30
N PHE A 36 -4.35 5.52 -29.38
CA PHE A 36 -4.97 4.87 -28.21
C PHE A 36 -4.89 3.33 -28.25
N VAL A 37 -3.93 2.76 -28.98
CA VAL A 37 -3.60 1.34 -28.85
C VAL A 37 -2.29 1.22 -28.09
N GLY A 38 -2.40 1.05 -26.77
CA GLY A 38 -1.32 0.49 -25.96
C GLY A 38 -0.33 1.49 -25.39
N TYR A 39 -0.80 2.54 -24.71
CA TYR A 39 0.03 3.12 -23.65
C TYR A 39 0.46 1.96 -22.73
N PRO A 40 1.77 1.65 -22.63
CA PRO A 40 2.19 0.53 -21.83
C PRO A 40 1.77 0.83 -20.39
N VAL A 41 1.13 -0.13 -19.73
CA VAL A 41 0.63 0.01 -18.34
C VAL A 41 1.73 0.48 -17.38
N THR A 42 3.00 0.36 -17.78
CA THR A 42 4.19 0.88 -17.09
C THR A 42 4.26 2.41 -16.98
N GLU A 43 3.56 3.16 -17.83
CA GLU A 43 3.52 4.64 -17.77
C GLU A 43 2.41 5.19 -16.86
N TYR A 44 1.57 4.34 -16.29
CA TYR A 44 0.86 4.75 -15.08
C TYR A 44 1.90 5.00 -14.00
N VAL A 45 2.07 6.28 -13.65
CA VAL A 45 2.81 6.81 -12.48
C VAL A 45 2.13 6.32 -11.19
N ARG A 46 2.03 5.00 -11.02
CA ARG A 46 1.61 4.34 -9.81
C ARG A 46 2.89 3.80 -9.18
N ALA A 47 3.10 4.11 -7.91
CA ALA A 47 4.19 3.57 -7.14
C ALA A 47 4.27 2.06 -7.38
N SER A 48 5.46 1.56 -7.75
CA SER A 48 5.68 0.14 -7.99
C SER A 48 5.10 -0.67 -6.83
N PRO A 49 4.41 -1.82 -7.07
CA PRO A 49 3.74 -2.55 -6.00
C PRO A 49 4.71 -2.88 -4.88
N HIS A 50 4.23 -2.87 -3.62
CA HIS A 50 5.09 -3.10 -2.47
C HIS A 50 5.84 -4.41 -2.60
N THR A 51 7.17 -4.38 -2.68
CA THR A 51 7.98 -5.60 -2.67
C THR A 51 8.04 -6.13 -1.25
N ILE A 52 8.41 -5.29 -0.28
CA ILE A 52 8.41 -5.65 1.14
C ILE A 52 7.80 -4.50 1.95
N ARG A 53 6.79 -4.78 2.77
CA ARG A 53 6.09 -3.80 3.61
C ARG A 53 5.94 -4.33 5.02
N LEU A 54 6.30 -3.50 6.00
CA LEU A 54 6.03 -3.75 7.40
C LEU A 54 4.75 -3.00 7.81
N THR A 55 3.79 -3.70 8.40
CA THR A 55 2.62 -3.07 9.02
C THR A 55 2.70 -3.30 10.51
N VAL A 56 2.71 -2.21 11.28
CA VAL A 56 2.78 -2.23 12.74
C VAL A 56 1.42 -1.87 13.34
N PHE A 57 1.03 -2.56 14.40
CA PHE A 57 -0.25 -2.39 15.06
C PHE A 57 -0.06 -1.98 16.52
N TYR A 58 -0.87 -1.04 16.96
CA TYR A 58 -0.88 -0.49 18.32
C TYR A 58 -2.24 -0.62 18.96
N SER A 59 -2.26 -0.65 20.29
CA SER A 59 -3.46 -0.65 21.11
C SER A 59 -3.25 0.19 22.37
N THR A 60 -4.32 0.75 22.92
CA THR A 60 -4.26 1.40 24.23
C THR A 60 -4.08 0.40 25.38
N LYS A 61 -4.40 -0.88 25.16
CA LYS A 61 -4.10 -1.97 26.10
C LYS A 61 -2.71 -2.56 25.83
N ARG A 62 -1.94 -2.76 26.89
CA ARG A 62 -0.61 -3.39 26.84
C ARG A 62 -0.70 -4.90 26.56
N GLU A 63 -1.64 -5.58 27.20
CA GLU A 63 -1.78 -7.04 27.11
C GLU A 63 -3.01 -7.48 26.31
N TYR A 64 -2.94 -8.71 25.80
CA TYR A 64 -4.05 -9.36 25.11
C TYR A 64 -5.20 -9.63 26.10
N PRO A 65 -6.48 -9.45 25.73
CA PRO A 65 -7.02 -9.14 24.40
C PRO A 65 -7.07 -7.64 24.07
N PHE A 66 -6.66 -7.29 22.86
CA PHE A 66 -6.69 -5.92 22.30
C PHE A 66 -8.07 -5.48 21.80
N LYS A 67 -9.13 -6.01 22.42
CA LYS A 67 -10.52 -5.69 22.10
C LYS A 67 -11.25 -5.28 23.39
N GLY A 68 -12.34 -4.54 23.23
CA GLY A 68 -13.19 -4.11 24.33
C GLY A 68 -13.62 -2.65 24.21
N LYS A 69 -14.52 -2.24 25.10
CA LYS A 69 -15.04 -0.87 25.15
C LYS A 69 -13.91 0.10 25.50
N GLY A 70 -13.76 1.16 24.71
CA GLY A 70 -12.73 2.19 24.92
C GLY A 70 -11.31 1.83 24.43
N VAL A 71 -11.11 0.63 23.86
CA VAL A 71 -9.83 0.27 23.25
C VAL A 71 -9.71 0.96 21.89
N ARG A 72 -8.64 1.73 21.70
CA ARG A 72 -8.30 2.34 20.41
C ARG A 72 -7.11 1.60 19.81
N GLY A 73 -7.12 1.44 18.50
CA GLY A 73 -6.02 0.86 17.74
C GLY A 73 -5.47 1.85 16.73
N ALA A 74 -4.16 1.78 16.47
CA ALA A 74 -3.51 2.51 15.38
C ALA A 74 -2.69 1.54 14.53
N THR A 75 -2.67 1.77 13.23
CA THR A 75 -1.95 0.93 12.28
C THR A 75 -1.11 1.82 11.38
N TYR A 76 0.17 1.52 11.27
CA TYR A 76 1.06 2.23 10.36
C TYR A 76 1.72 1.27 9.38
N ASN A 77 1.90 1.74 8.16
CA ASN A 77 2.55 1.00 7.10
C ASN A 77 3.90 1.66 6.83
N ILE A 78 4.97 0.87 6.93
CA ILE A 78 6.32 1.26 6.57
C ILE A 78 6.67 0.58 5.24
N PRO A 79 6.89 1.34 4.16
CA PRO A 79 7.33 0.79 2.87
C PRO A 79 8.79 0.36 2.92
N ASP A 80 9.17 -0.55 2.02
CA ASP A 80 10.55 -0.99 1.74
C ASP A 80 11.36 -1.31 3.00
N LEU A 81 10.88 -2.29 3.76
CA LEU A 81 11.58 -2.79 4.95
C LEU A 81 12.98 -3.30 4.58
N LYS A 82 14.00 -2.79 5.26
CA LYS A 82 15.37 -3.34 5.21
C LYS A 82 15.37 -4.76 5.76
N ARG A 83 15.77 -5.73 4.95
CA ARG A 83 15.85 -7.14 5.37
C ARG A 83 16.78 -7.35 6.56
N SER A 84 17.86 -6.58 6.65
CA SER A 84 18.83 -6.61 7.77
C SER A 84 18.28 -6.07 9.10
N ASP A 85 17.24 -5.23 9.03
CA ASP A 85 16.61 -4.61 10.21
C ASP A 85 15.25 -5.23 10.54
N ALA A 86 14.87 -6.29 9.83
CA ALA A 86 13.69 -7.09 10.13
C ALA A 86 13.92 -8.01 11.34
N ASP A 87 14.46 -7.48 12.44
CA ASP A 87 14.61 -8.20 13.69
C ASP A 87 13.51 -7.80 14.68
N TRP A 88 13.07 -8.76 15.49
CA TRP A 88 11.98 -8.54 16.46
C TRP A 88 12.32 -7.42 17.44
N THR A 89 13.56 -7.42 17.95
CA THR A 89 14.01 -6.44 18.94
C THR A 89 14.08 -5.02 18.36
N LYS A 90 14.62 -4.89 17.14
CA LYS A 90 14.70 -3.61 16.40
C LYS A 90 13.31 -3.07 16.10
N ILE A 91 12.41 -3.92 15.62
CA ILE A 91 11.02 -3.53 15.33
C ILE A 91 10.31 -3.11 16.62
N LYS A 92 10.45 -3.87 17.72
CA LYS A 92 9.88 -3.51 19.02
C LYS A 92 10.38 -2.16 19.52
N SER A 93 11.69 -1.92 19.43
CA SER A 93 12.31 -0.66 19.82
C SER A 93 11.79 0.52 18.96
N ALA A 94 11.73 0.35 17.64
CA ALA A 94 11.18 1.34 16.72
C ALA A 94 9.68 1.63 16.97
N MET A 95 8.93 0.69 17.52
CA MET A 95 7.54 0.87 17.94
C MET A 95 7.39 1.56 19.32
N GLY A 96 8.48 1.77 20.07
CA GLY A 96 8.47 2.47 21.36
C GLY A 96 8.74 1.57 22.56
N GLY A 97 9.15 0.32 22.30
CA GLY A 97 9.45 -0.65 23.34
C GLY A 97 8.25 -0.93 24.24
N ASP A 98 8.53 -1.27 25.49
CA ASP A 98 7.49 -1.64 26.47
C ASP A 98 6.66 -0.43 26.95
N ASN A 99 7.23 0.76 26.88
CA ASN A 99 6.58 2.00 27.30
C ASN A 99 5.59 2.54 26.26
N GLY A 100 5.72 2.11 25.00
CA GLY A 100 4.90 2.60 23.91
C GLY A 100 5.19 4.07 23.59
N TYR A 101 4.17 4.78 23.11
CA TYR A 101 4.29 6.22 22.84
C TYR A 101 2.97 6.96 23.01
N MET A 102 3.03 8.29 23.09
CA MET A 102 1.84 9.12 23.16
C MET A 102 1.27 9.31 21.76
N TRP A 103 0.11 8.73 21.50
CA TRP A 103 -0.69 8.92 20.29
C TRP A 103 -1.67 10.09 20.46
N GLY A 104 -2.02 10.80 19.40
CA GLY A 104 -2.94 11.93 19.51
C GLY A 104 -3.21 12.66 18.19
N ARG A 105 -3.47 13.96 18.31
CA ARG A 105 -3.95 14.85 17.24
C ARG A 105 -2.88 15.31 16.24
N PHE A 106 -1.60 15.19 16.56
CA PHE A 106 -0.53 15.64 15.67
C PHE A 106 -0.26 14.56 14.63
N ARG A 107 -0.43 14.88 13.36
CA ARG A 107 -0.18 13.97 12.23
C ARG A 107 1.13 14.37 11.57
N ALA A 108 2.13 13.51 11.67
CA ALA A 108 3.36 13.62 10.91
C ALA A 108 3.22 12.82 9.60
N THR A 109 3.50 13.47 8.47
CA THR A 109 3.47 12.88 7.13
C THR A 109 4.83 13.06 6.49
N ALA A 110 5.47 11.96 6.07
CA ALA A 110 6.70 11.98 5.29
C ALA A 110 6.43 11.52 3.86
N ASN A 111 6.86 12.33 2.89
CA ASN A 111 7.00 11.89 1.50
C ASN A 111 8.38 11.27 1.33
N LEU A 112 8.44 10.13 0.66
CA LEU A 112 9.64 9.33 0.51
C LEU A 112 10.14 9.35 -0.94
N ASP A 113 11.44 9.07 -1.12
CA ASP A 113 12.12 9.04 -2.42
C ASP A 113 11.54 8.02 -3.42
N ASN A 114 10.96 6.94 -2.93
CA ASN A 114 10.22 5.93 -3.71
C ASN A 114 8.82 6.37 -4.17
N GLY A 115 8.46 7.65 -3.99
CA GLY A 115 7.14 8.19 -4.35
C GLY A 115 6.01 7.76 -3.42
N ARG A 116 6.32 7.23 -2.23
CA ARG A 116 5.33 6.78 -1.23
C ARG A 116 5.25 7.75 -0.06
N GLN A 117 4.21 7.57 0.74
CA GLN A 117 3.98 8.37 1.95
C GLN A 117 3.90 7.48 3.19
N ALA A 118 4.52 7.94 4.28
CA ALA A 118 4.36 7.36 5.61
C ALA A 118 3.66 8.36 6.52
N VAL A 119 2.69 7.89 7.30
CA VAL A 119 1.90 8.72 8.21
C VAL A 119 1.92 8.11 9.60
N VAL A 120 2.18 8.95 10.60
CA VAL A 120 2.16 8.59 12.01
C VAL A 120 1.46 9.70 12.79
N TYR A 121 0.73 9.33 13.83
CA TYR A 121 0.12 10.28 14.75
C TYR A 121 0.87 10.31 16.08
N GLY A 122 0.90 11.45 16.75
CA GLY A 122 1.51 11.65 18.06
C GLY A 122 0.71 12.60 18.96
N GLY A 123 1.00 12.53 20.26
CA GLY A 123 0.38 13.38 21.28
C GLY A 123 0.93 14.82 21.29
N SER A 124 2.14 15.01 20.75
CA SER A 124 2.79 16.29 20.47
C SER A 124 3.46 16.25 19.10
N GLU A 125 3.80 17.41 18.56
CA GLU A 125 4.55 17.53 17.31
C GLU A 125 5.85 16.72 17.34
N LYS A 126 6.68 16.94 18.37
CA LYS A 126 7.93 16.21 18.58
C LYS A 126 7.73 14.70 18.71
N ALA A 127 6.71 14.26 19.45
CA ALA A 127 6.45 12.82 19.61
C ALA A 127 6.02 12.16 18.29
N ALA A 128 5.29 12.88 17.43
CA ALA A 128 4.91 12.39 16.12
C ALA A 128 6.13 12.29 15.19
N GLU A 129 6.99 13.31 15.21
CA GLU A 129 8.24 13.33 14.43
C GLU A 129 9.19 12.21 14.85
N ASP A 130 9.50 12.11 16.15
CA ASP A 130 10.41 11.10 16.70
C ASP A 130 9.91 9.69 16.35
N ARG A 131 8.61 9.44 16.46
CA ARG A 131 8.02 8.14 16.12
C ARG A 131 8.07 7.86 14.62
N LEU A 132 7.81 8.85 13.77
CA LEU A 132 7.90 8.70 12.32
C LEU A 132 9.33 8.38 11.90
N ARG A 133 10.32 9.13 12.41
CA ARG A 133 11.75 8.88 12.14
C ARG A 133 12.16 7.50 12.63
N ALA A 134 11.77 7.11 13.85
CA ALA A 134 12.10 5.79 14.41
C ALA A 134 11.49 4.62 13.62
N LEU A 135 10.30 4.78 13.05
CA LEU A 135 9.72 3.74 12.18
C LEU A 135 10.39 3.71 10.80
N LEU A 136 10.81 4.87 10.29
CA LEU A 136 11.48 4.98 8.99
C LEU A 136 12.94 4.53 9.01
N THR A 137 13.60 4.43 10.17
CA THR A 137 14.95 3.82 10.23
C THR A 137 14.95 2.37 9.71
N LEU A 138 13.84 1.66 9.89
CA LEU A 138 13.62 0.30 9.39
C LEU A 138 13.43 0.23 7.86
N SER A 139 13.16 1.36 7.21
CA SER A 139 12.97 1.45 5.76
C SER A 139 14.28 1.78 5.05
N THR A 140 14.44 1.32 3.81
CA THR A 140 15.49 1.80 2.88
C THR A 140 15.19 3.19 2.32
N ALA A 141 13.92 3.61 2.34
CA ALA A 141 13.47 4.84 1.72
C ALA A 141 13.93 6.08 2.51
N LYS A 142 14.36 7.12 1.79
CA LYS A 142 14.78 8.40 2.39
C LYS A 142 13.60 9.36 2.48
N ILE A 143 13.58 10.18 3.52
CA ILE A 143 12.60 11.25 3.71
C ILE A 143 12.96 12.41 2.78
N LEU A 144 12.07 12.76 1.86
CA LEU A 144 12.20 13.96 1.02
C LEU A 144 11.64 15.18 1.74
N THR A 145 10.41 15.06 2.24
CA THR A 145 9.72 16.15 2.94
C THR A 145 8.98 15.60 4.14
N LEU A 146 9.05 16.31 5.26
CA LEU A 146 8.32 16.00 6.48
C LEU A 146 7.40 17.17 6.81
N SER A 147 6.12 16.89 6.98
CA SER A 147 5.10 17.87 7.36
C SER A 147 4.37 17.37 8.60
N ILE A 148 4.15 18.26 9.57
CA ILE A 148 3.39 17.96 10.77
C ILE A 148 2.18 18.90 10.80
N SER A 149 1.00 18.31 10.93
CA SER A 149 -0.26 19.04 10.98
C SER A 149 -1.02 18.68 12.25
N GLU A 150 -1.63 19.67 12.91
CA GLU A 150 -2.52 19.44 14.05
C GLU A 150 -3.98 19.29 13.59
N GLU A 151 -4.63 18.20 13.99
CA GLU A 151 -6.06 18.04 13.80
C GLU A 151 -6.85 18.78 14.89
N LYS A 152 -7.40 19.96 14.54
CA LYS A 152 -8.31 20.70 15.42
C LYS A 152 -9.65 20.00 15.59
N LYS A 153 -10.24 20.17 16.78
CA LYS A 153 -11.55 19.63 17.16
C LYS A 153 -12.66 20.58 16.67
N GLU A 154 -12.87 20.62 15.37
CA GLU A 154 -13.89 21.46 14.73
C GLU A 154 -14.79 20.62 13.79
N GLY A 155 -16.03 21.09 13.58
CA GLY A 155 -17.02 20.44 12.70
C GLY A 155 -17.41 19.03 13.17
N LEU A 156 -17.47 18.08 12.23
CA LEU A 156 -17.83 16.67 12.51
C LEU A 156 -16.95 16.03 13.59
N ARG A 157 -15.70 16.50 13.79
CA ARG A 157 -14.81 15.98 14.84
C ARG A 157 -15.22 16.41 16.26
N ALA A 158 -16.05 17.44 16.41
CA ALA A 158 -16.59 17.82 17.71
C ALA A 158 -17.68 16.83 18.16
N THR A 159 -18.49 16.35 17.22
CA THR A 159 -19.61 15.44 17.46
C THR A 159 -19.14 13.97 17.50
N ASP A 160 -18.28 13.56 16.57
CA ASP A 160 -17.80 12.18 16.47
C ASP A 160 -16.52 11.93 17.28
N LYS A 161 -16.70 11.22 18.40
CA LYS A 161 -15.61 10.76 19.28
C LYS A 161 -14.59 9.83 18.60
N ILE A 162 -14.96 9.22 17.46
CA ILE A 162 -14.11 8.32 16.68
C ILE A 162 -13.13 9.12 15.83
N LEU A 163 -13.60 10.20 15.20
CA LEU A 163 -12.78 11.05 14.34
C LEU A 163 -11.78 11.90 15.13
N TYR A 164 -12.11 12.25 16.37
CA TYR A 164 -11.20 12.94 17.26
C TYR A 164 -10.18 11.98 17.90
N LYS A 165 -8.90 12.38 17.87
CA LYS A 165 -7.76 11.63 18.40
C LYS A 165 -7.26 12.27 19.71
N PRO A 166 -7.82 11.92 20.88
CA PRO A 166 -7.32 12.41 22.16
C PRO A 166 -5.89 11.88 22.40
N THR A 167 -5.12 12.64 23.17
CA THR A 167 -3.77 12.23 23.56
C THR A 167 -3.86 11.03 24.51
N VAL A 168 -3.46 9.85 24.04
CA VAL A 168 -3.53 8.58 24.79
C VAL A 168 -2.25 7.78 24.56
N ARG A 169 -1.81 7.04 25.58
CA ARG A 169 -0.68 6.13 25.45
C ARG A 169 -1.06 4.90 24.63
N MET A 170 -0.25 4.56 23.65
CA MET A 170 -0.40 3.39 22.81
C MET A 170 0.81 2.46 22.95
N PHE A 171 0.52 1.18 23.08
CA PHE A 171 1.49 0.11 23.21
C PHE A 171 1.59 -0.71 21.92
N PRO A 172 2.79 -1.21 21.58
CA PRO A 172 2.95 -2.11 20.45
C PRO A 172 2.21 -3.42 20.70
N THR A 173 1.47 -3.89 19.69
CA THR A 173 0.75 -5.17 19.76
C THR A 173 1.46 -6.20 18.91
N TYR A 174 1.25 -6.19 17.61
CA TYR A 174 1.90 -7.09 16.67
C TYR A 174 2.38 -6.32 15.45
N PHE A 175 3.26 -6.94 14.68
CA PHE A 175 3.56 -6.50 13.33
C PHE A 175 3.30 -7.61 12.33
N THR A 176 3.20 -7.23 11.07
CA THR A 176 3.10 -8.16 9.96
C THR A 176 4.05 -7.72 8.85
N ILE A 177 4.77 -8.66 8.26
CA ILE A 177 5.59 -8.42 7.08
C ILE A 177 4.84 -8.97 5.87
N LEU A 178 4.63 -8.11 4.88
CA LEU A 178 4.14 -8.49 3.57
C LEU A 178 5.32 -8.48 2.61
N ASN A 179 5.56 -9.59 1.95
CA ASN A 179 6.52 -9.72 0.86
C ASN A 179 5.75 -10.11 -0.41
N SER A 180 5.81 -9.29 -1.45
CA SER A 180 5.29 -9.61 -2.78
C SER A 180 6.43 -9.67 -3.78
N ALA A 181 6.55 -10.79 -4.47
CA ALA A 181 7.49 -10.95 -5.58
C ALA A 181 6.73 -10.84 -6.92
N LYS A 182 7.34 -10.15 -7.89
CA LYS A 182 6.85 -10.11 -9.26
C LYS A 182 6.99 -11.50 -9.88
N ILE A 183 5.94 -11.98 -10.54
CA ILE A 183 5.99 -13.23 -11.31
C ILE A 183 6.69 -12.89 -12.64
N ILE A 184 7.88 -13.46 -12.85
CA ILE A 184 8.73 -13.16 -14.02
C ILE A 184 8.33 -14.02 -15.24
N ASN A 185 7.87 -15.26 -15.02
CA ASN A 185 7.48 -16.17 -16.10
C ASN A 185 6.00 -16.00 -16.45
N GLU A 186 5.71 -15.51 -17.66
CA GLU A 186 4.35 -15.39 -18.21
C GLU A 186 3.63 -16.74 -18.32
N SER A 187 4.37 -17.83 -18.55
CA SER A 187 3.83 -19.21 -18.58
C SER A 187 3.26 -19.69 -17.23
N ASN A 188 3.68 -19.09 -16.11
CA ASN A 188 3.09 -19.37 -14.79
C ASN A 188 1.81 -18.56 -14.53
N ARG A 189 1.44 -17.63 -15.42
CA ARG A 189 0.22 -16.82 -15.28
C ARG A 189 -1.02 -17.61 -15.70
N GLU A 190 -0.87 -18.49 -16.70
CA GLU A 190 -1.96 -19.29 -17.27
C GLU A 190 -2.28 -20.56 -16.47
N LEU A 191 -1.31 -21.13 -15.74
CA LEU A 191 -1.51 -22.31 -14.87
C LEU A 191 -2.34 -22.02 -13.60
N ASN A 192 -2.79 -20.78 -13.39
CA ASN A 192 -3.34 -20.31 -12.11
C ASN A 192 -4.83 -19.92 -12.13
N LEU A 193 -5.68 -20.45 -13.02
CA LEU A 193 -7.15 -20.44 -12.88
C LEU A 193 -7.74 -21.75 -13.46
N PRO A 194 -8.80 -22.38 -12.88
CA PRO A 194 -9.93 -21.74 -12.18
C PRO A 194 -10.46 -22.46 -10.91
N PHE A 195 -9.66 -23.21 -10.13
CA PHE A 195 -10.16 -23.84 -8.90
C PHE A 195 -9.21 -23.68 -7.71
N GLY A 196 -9.38 -22.56 -7.01
CA GLY A 196 -9.20 -22.45 -5.56
C GLY A 196 -7.81 -22.74 -4.99
N THR A 197 -6.93 -21.74 -4.87
CA THR A 197 -6.42 -21.25 -3.56
C THR A 197 -5.45 -20.06 -3.70
N LYS A 198 -5.91 -18.91 -3.18
CA LYS A 198 -5.19 -17.93 -2.32
C LYS A 198 -3.87 -17.26 -2.81
N ASN A 199 -3.93 -15.92 -2.83
CA ASN A 199 -2.87 -14.91 -2.60
C ASN A 199 -2.26 -14.16 -3.80
N ASP A 200 -2.89 -14.16 -4.96
CA ASP A 200 -2.48 -13.29 -6.06
C ASP A 200 -3.21 -11.94 -6.01
N ASN A 201 -2.56 -10.89 -6.52
CA ASN A 201 -3.22 -9.60 -6.70
C ASN A 201 -4.25 -9.68 -7.83
N LEU A 202 -5.20 -8.73 -7.89
CA LEU A 202 -6.28 -8.70 -8.89
C LEU A 202 -5.76 -8.76 -10.35
N SER A 203 -4.49 -8.40 -10.59
CA SER A 203 -3.83 -8.43 -11.89
C SER A 203 -3.03 -9.70 -12.20
N GLY A 204 -2.89 -10.62 -11.23
CA GLY A 204 -2.10 -11.86 -11.36
C GLY A 204 -0.61 -11.65 -11.62
N THR A 205 -0.06 -10.47 -11.29
CA THR A 205 1.34 -10.08 -11.62
C THR A 205 2.29 -10.25 -10.43
N PHE A 206 1.75 -10.30 -9.21
CA PHE A 206 2.53 -10.43 -7.98
C PHE A 206 1.96 -11.54 -7.10
N ARG A 207 2.84 -12.41 -6.62
CA ARG A 207 2.53 -13.46 -5.64
C ARG A 207 2.82 -12.93 -4.24
N ARG A 208 1.82 -12.97 -3.35
CA ARG A 208 2.00 -12.54 -1.95
C ARG A 208 2.36 -13.71 -1.04
N THR A 209 3.37 -13.50 -0.20
CA THR A 209 3.66 -14.40 0.92
C THR A 209 2.55 -14.33 1.97
N LYS A 210 2.26 -15.46 2.64
CA LYS A 210 1.31 -15.49 3.77
C LYS A 210 1.71 -14.42 4.78
N THR A 211 0.75 -13.60 5.21
CA THR A 211 0.99 -12.56 6.21
C THR A 211 0.63 -13.13 7.59
N THR A 212 1.62 -13.24 8.48
CA THR A 212 1.42 -13.72 9.86
C THR A 212 1.58 -12.57 10.85
N LYS A 213 0.73 -12.53 11.88
CA LYS A 213 0.82 -11.57 12.98
C LYS A 213 1.89 -12.04 13.97
N LEU A 214 2.96 -11.29 14.09
CA LEU A 214 4.05 -11.58 15.02
C LEU A 214 3.88 -10.72 16.29
N PRO A 215 3.79 -11.34 17.48
CA PRO A 215 3.51 -10.63 18.72
C PRO A 215 4.72 -9.82 19.18
N VAL A 216 4.48 -8.60 19.66
CA VAL A 216 5.49 -7.65 20.18
C VAL A 216 5.22 -7.26 21.63
N TRP A 217 3.99 -7.43 22.10
CA TRP A 217 3.57 -7.08 23.46
C TRP A 217 4.24 -7.93 24.56
N MET A 218 4.92 -9.01 24.20
CA MET A 218 5.61 -9.89 25.15
C MET A 218 6.97 -9.28 25.54
N ASP A 219 7.39 -9.44 26.79
CA ASP A 219 8.67 -8.90 27.26
C ASP A 219 9.87 -9.62 26.60
N LYS A 220 9.74 -10.94 26.39
CA LYS A 220 10.77 -11.79 25.78
C LYS A 220 10.40 -12.17 24.35
N GLU A 221 11.42 -12.24 23.49
CA GLU A 221 11.29 -12.74 22.13
C GLU A 221 10.80 -14.21 22.14
N PRO A 222 9.69 -14.55 21.47
CA PRO A 222 9.26 -15.93 21.32
C PRO A 222 10.24 -16.73 20.47
N LYS A 223 10.54 -17.96 20.91
CA LYS A 223 11.59 -18.83 20.32
C LYS A 223 11.50 -19.02 18.80
N ASN A 224 10.29 -18.99 18.25
CA ASN A 224 10.06 -19.30 16.83
C ASN A 224 9.98 -18.05 15.93
N ILE A 225 10.20 -16.83 16.43
CA ILE A 225 10.03 -15.62 15.59
C ILE A 225 11.06 -15.52 14.48
N LYS A 226 12.34 -15.77 14.77
CA LYS A 226 13.42 -15.69 13.76
C LYS A 226 13.17 -16.58 12.53
N PRO A 227 12.85 -17.88 12.67
CA PRO A 227 12.54 -18.70 11.50
C PRO A 227 11.28 -18.23 10.76
N PHE A 228 10.27 -17.71 11.46
CA PHE A 228 9.09 -17.13 10.81
C PHE A 228 9.42 -15.89 9.99
N ILE A 229 10.22 -14.97 10.53
CA ILE A 229 10.66 -13.78 9.79
C ILE A 229 11.46 -14.19 8.55
N ALA A 230 12.38 -15.15 8.70
CA ALA A 230 13.17 -15.66 7.58
C ALA A 230 12.27 -16.30 6.51
N GLU A 231 11.23 -17.04 6.90
CA GLU A 231 10.25 -17.59 5.96
C GLU A 231 9.44 -16.51 5.23
N LEU A 232 9.06 -15.43 5.94
CA LEU A 232 8.32 -14.30 5.37
C LEU A 232 9.16 -13.50 4.37
N LEU A 233 10.47 -13.40 4.60
CA LEU A 233 11.42 -12.68 3.75
C LEU A 233 12.03 -13.53 2.63
N ARG A 234 11.78 -14.85 2.60
CA ARG A 234 12.31 -15.74 1.57
C ARG A 234 11.78 -15.36 0.18
N ASP A 235 12.67 -15.11 -0.75
CA ASP A 235 12.33 -14.91 -2.16
C ASP A 235 11.84 -16.23 -2.77
N ARG A 236 10.55 -16.32 -3.07
CA ARG A 236 9.93 -17.51 -3.68
C ARG A 236 9.94 -17.47 -5.22
N GLY A 237 10.59 -16.46 -5.80
CA GLY A 237 10.70 -16.23 -7.24
C GLY A 237 12.02 -16.68 -7.87
N SER A 238 13.05 -16.97 -7.07
CA SER A 238 14.25 -17.64 -7.55
C SER A 238 14.09 -19.14 -7.32
N THR A 239 13.98 -19.91 -8.39
CA THR A 239 14.42 -21.32 -8.36
C THR A 239 15.79 -21.34 -7.68
N PRO A 240 16.04 -22.20 -6.67
CA PRO A 240 17.40 -22.41 -6.24
C PRO A 240 18.14 -22.98 -7.44
N THR A 241 19.04 -22.21 -8.03
CA THR A 241 20.09 -22.78 -8.87
C THR A 241 20.87 -23.70 -7.94
N ASN A 242 20.58 -25.01 -8.04
CA ASN A 242 21.42 -26.05 -7.50
C ASN A 242 22.80 -25.88 -8.14
N ASN A 243 23.68 -25.14 -7.48
CA ASN A 243 25.10 -25.23 -7.78
C ASN A 243 25.55 -26.56 -7.19
N ARG A 244 25.80 -27.50 -8.11
CA ARG A 244 26.59 -28.71 -7.88
C ARG A 244 28.01 -28.36 -7.47
#